data_AF-A0A6C0ISU1-F1
#
_entry.id   AF-A0A6C0ISU1-F1
#
_cell.length_a   1.000
_cell.length_b   1.000
_cell.length_c   1.000
_cell.angle_alpha   90.00
_cell.angle_beta   90.00
_cell.angle_gamma   90.00
#
_symmetry.space_group_name_H-M   'P 1'
#
loop_
_entity.id
_entity.type
_entity.pdbx_description
1 polymer ?
#
loop_
_entity_poly.entity_id
_entity_poly.type
_entity_poly.pdbx_seq_one_letter_code
_entity_poly.pdbx_strand_id
1 'polypeptide(L)'
;MEFIRNILTIVNTGFSVAGIWINNHKDALCSHMSSNGNLSKLLLKLFDFYVTAQMYIVNGYQYAYTHYPVVREISNRSIYYSTCVASFIEDYKVEPYQHHWISTHILIKNSHIFKGNRYIHVENYQMMSNEVSPDCSYNGKIEQGFMYFFNILQSLITSLMHVVDAIVVMRDGDRYIIRSILNKHTTFDHVSSEHVFLSVTYKHPDMNKPIAIEIPAEMYQVGNVLFTPMFVKRYLEYQSLSYVFDNNYTLDIIDNEMNMLSMNSKQYAVLTEKSWTIIDISKEASDIDKNNHEEQETEEQETEEQETEEQETEEQETQEKETQEKETQEKETQEKETQEKD
;
A
#
# COMPACT_ATOMS: atom_id res chain seq x y z
N MET A 1 10.90 7.33 37.69
CA MET A 1 11.73 7.11 36.48
C MET A 1 13.13 6.61 36.82
N GLU A 2 13.87 7.21 37.77
CA GLU A 2 15.23 6.76 38.15
C GLU A 2 15.30 5.37 38.81
N PHE A 3 14.31 4.99 39.64
CA PHE A 3 14.29 3.69 40.32
C PHE A 3 14.17 2.50 39.34
N ILE A 4 13.31 2.63 38.32
CA ILE A 4 13.14 1.61 37.27
C ILE A 4 14.40 1.51 36.41
N ARG A 5 15.00 2.66 36.07
CA ARG A 5 16.24 2.72 35.29
C ARG A 5 17.41 2.07 36.04
N ASN A 6 17.54 2.30 37.34
CA ASN A 6 18.57 1.68 38.18
C ASN A 6 18.36 0.17 38.34
N ILE A 7 17.12 -0.31 38.49
CA ILE A 7 16.84 -1.75 38.53
C ILE A 7 17.18 -2.40 37.19
N LEU A 8 16.79 -1.81 36.06
CA LEU A 8 17.12 -2.33 34.73
C LEU A 8 18.63 -2.36 34.48
N THR A 9 19.37 -1.34 34.93
CA THR A 9 20.82 -1.29 34.82
C THR A 9 21.47 -2.37 35.67
N ILE A 10 21.05 -2.57 36.92
CA ILE A 10 21.59 -3.63 37.79
C ILE A 10 21.32 -5.02 37.21
N VAL A 11 20.12 -5.26 36.68
CA VAL A 11 19.75 -6.54 36.05
C VAL A 11 20.56 -6.77 34.77
N ASN A 12 20.67 -5.77 33.88
CA ASN A 12 21.47 -5.88 32.66
C ASN A 12 22.96 -6.07 32.95
N THR A 13 23.53 -5.31 33.90
CA THR A 13 24.92 -5.50 34.32
C THR A 13 25.13 -6.89 34.92
N GLY A 14 24.19 -7.40 35.72
CA GLY A 14 24.23 -8.76 36.25
C GLY A 14 24.23 -9.83 35.15
N PHE A 15 23.35 -9.71 34.16
CA PHE A 15 23.31 -10.63 33.02
C PHE A 15 24.56 -10.53 32.13
N SER A 16 25.09 -9.32 31.88
CA SER A 16 26.31 -9.14 31.09
C SER A 16 27.54 -9.71 31.80
N VAL A 17 27.69 -9.50 33.11
CA VAL A 17 28.80 -10.05 33.89
C VAL A 17 28.70 -11.58 33.97
N ALA A 18 27.50 -12.13 34.17
CA ALA A 18 27.27 -13.57 34.13
C ALA A 18 27.57 -14.16 32.74
N GLY A 19 27.14 -13.49 31.68
CA GLY A 19 27.43 -13.88 30.29
C GLY A 19 28.94 -13.90 30.00
N ILE A 20 29.68 -12.86 30.39
CA ILE A 20 31.14 -12.78 30.24
C ILE A 20 31.84 -13.87 31.05
N TRP A 21 31.40 -14.12 32.29
CA TRP A 21 31.98 -15.17 33.13
C TRP A 21 31.77 -16.57 32.54
N ILE A 22 30.56 -16.87 32.08
CA ILE A 22 30.21 -18.14 31.41
C ILE A 22 31.02 -18.29 30.12
N ASN A 23 31.15 -17.22 29.32
CA ASN A 23 31.86 -17.29 28.03
C ASN A 23 33.38 -17.47 28.24
N ASN A 24 33.97 -16.80 29.24
CA ASN A 24 35.39 -16.92 29.58
C ASN A 24 35.75 -18.28 30.20
N HIS A 25 34.79 -18.98 30.81
CA HIS A 25 34.99 -20.30 31.41
C HIS A 25 34.35 -21.42 30.59
N LYS A 26 33.88 -21.14 29.37
CA LYS A 26 33.10 -22.07 28.54
C LYS A 26 33.84 -23.38 28.30
N ASP A 27 35.13 -23.32 27.96
CA ASP A 27 35.93 -24.53 27.65
C ASP A 27 36.27 -25.35 28.91
N ALA A 28 36.52 -24.68 30.04
CA ALA A 28 36.70 -25.31 31.35
C ALA A 28 35.39 -25.94 31.86
N LEU A 29 34.25 -25.27 31.68
CA LEU A 29 32.92 -25.81 31.98
C LEU A 29 32.57 -26.99 31.08
N CYS A 30 32.80 -26.90 29.76
CA CYS A 30 32.53 -27.98 28.82
C CYS A 30 33.39 -29.24 29.08
N SER A 31 34.65 -29.07 29.46
CA SER A 31 35.55 -30.20 29.81
C SER A 31 35.23 -30.83 31.18
N HIS A 32 34.79 -30.03 32.16
CA HIS A 32 34.31 -30.54 33.44
C HIS A 32 32.91 -31.18 33.33
N MET A 33 32.08 -30.69 32.40
CA MET A 33 30.76 -31.25 32.08
C MET A 33 30.85 -32.60 31.36
N SER A 34 31.82 -32.80 30.47
CA SER A 34 31.99 -34.07 29.75
C SER A 34 32.59 -35.18 30.63
N SER A 35 33.38 -34.82 31.64
CA SER A 35 34.04 -35.77 32.55
C SER A 35 33.20 -36.16 33.77
N ASN A 36 32.24 -35.32 34.20
CA ASN A 36 31.41 -35.57 35.37
C ASN A 36 29.96 -35.94 35.00
N GLY A 37 29.68 -37.25 34.96
CA GLY A 37 28.37 -37.80 34.62
C GLY A 37 27.21 -37.35 35.54
N ASN A 38 27.48 -36.91 36.77
CA ASN A 38 26.44 -36.39 37.66
C ASN A 38 26.08 -34.93 37.32
N LEU A 39 27.08 -34.11 36.94
CA LEU A 39 26.86 -32.73 36.53
C LEU A 39 26.10 -32.65 35.20
N SER A 40 26.47 -33.49 34.23
CA SER A 40 25.75 -33.61 32.95
C SER A 40 24.28 -34.01 33.15
N LYS A 41 24.00 -34.99 34.02
CA LYS A 41 22.62 -35.38 34.38
C LYS A 41 21.84 -34.24 35.06
N LEU A 42 22.47 -33.47 35.93
CA LEU A 42 21.84 -32.32 36.59
C LEU A 42 21.47 -31.24 35.56
N LEU A 43 22.37 -30.93 34.63
CA LEU A 43 22.13 -29.93 33.58
C LEU A 43 21.02 -30.35 32.62
N LEU A 44 20.99 -31.63 32.21
CA LEU A 44 19.89 -32.15 31.39
C LEU A 44 18.56 -32.03 32.11
N LYS A 45 18.50 -32.29 33.42
CA LYS A 45 17.28 -32.09 34.22
C LYS A 45 16.89 -30.62 34.32
N LEU A 46 17.84 -29.71 34.47
CA LEU A 46 17.56 -28.27 34.50
C LEU A 46 17.08 -27.75 33.15
N PHE A 47 17.67 -28.23 32.06
CA PHE A 47 17.24 -27.93 30.70
C PHE A 47 15.83 -28.49 30.43
N ASP A 48 15.58 -29.74 30.80
CA ASP A 48 14.26 -30.38 30.68
C ASP A 48 13.20 -29.63 31.49
N PHE A 49 13.53 -29.24 32.72
CA PHE A 49 12.68 -28.40 33.55
C PHE A 49 12.40 -27.04 32.91
N TYR A 50 13.43 -26.37 32.38
CA TYR A 50 13.30 -25.09 31.69
C TYR A 50 12.39 -25.19 30.46
N VAL A 51 12.64 -26.17 29.58
CA VAL A 51 11.83 -26.40 28.37
C VAL A 51 10.40 -26.74 28.75
N THR A 52 10.21 -27.60 29.75
CA THR A 52 8.88 -27.98 30.24
C THR A 52 8.13 -26.77 30.82
N ALA A 53 8.79 -25.97 31.66
CA ALA A 53 8.21 -24.75 32.22
C ALA A 53 7.87 -23.74 31.12
N GLN A 54 8.77 -23.55 30.14
CA GLN A 54 8.52 -22.70 28.98
C GLN A 54 7.31 -23.20 28.18
N MET A 55 7.20 -24.50 27.92
CA MET A 55 6.04 -25.09 27.24
C MET A 55 4.74 -24.83 28.01
N TYR A 56 4.72 -25.03 29.33
CA TYR A 56 3.54 -24.73 30.14
C TYR A 56 3.16 -23.25 30.12
N ILE A 57 4.14 -22.35 30.18
CA ILE A 57 3.91 -20.90 30.09
C ILE A 57 3.37 -20.53 28.72
N VAL A 58 3.98 -21.01 27.63
CA VAL A 58 3.55 -20.74 26.25
C VAL A 58 2.14 -21.28 26.01
N ASN A 59 1.86 -22.52 26.44
CA ASN A 59 0.53 -23.12 26.29
C ASN A 59 -0.52 -22.38 27.12
N GLY A 60 -0.19 -22.00 28.37
CA GLY A 60 -1.07 -21.23 29.24
C GLY A 60 -1.36 -19.83 28.68
N TYR A 61 -0.34 -19.16 28.15
CA TYR A 61 -0.49 -17.87 27.48
C TYR A 61 -1.34 -18.01 26.20
N GLN A 62 -1.05 -18.99 25.35
CA GLN A 62 -1.81 -19.24 24.12
C GLN A 62 -3.27 -19.54 24.42
N TYR A 63 -3.54 -20.33 25.46
CA TYR A 63 -4.89 -20.58 25.94
C TYR A 63 -5.57 -19.27 26.37
N ALA A 64 -4.89 -18.46 27.19
CA ALA A 64 -5.43 -17.21 27.69
C ALA A 64 -5.68 -16.17 26.58
N TYR A 65 -4.75 -16.07 25.63
CA TYR A 65 -4.85 -15.20 24.46
C TYR A 65 -6.04 -15.58 23.57
N THR A 66 -6.28 -16.88 23.36
CA THR A 66 -7.40 -17.37 22.54
C THR A 66 -8.75 -17.21 23.23
N HIS A 67 -8.84 -17.45 24.53
CA HIS A 67 -10.13 -17.50 25.25
C HIS A 67 -10.53 -16.18 25.92
N TYR A 68 -9.59 -15.30 26.26
CA TYR A 68 -9.87 -14.06 26.98
C TYR A 68 -9.57 -12.82 26.11
N PRO A 69 -10.59 -12.13 25.58
CA PRO A 69 -10.41 -10.95 24.72
C PRO A 69 -9.58 -9.83 25.35
N VAL A 70 -9.70 -9.64 26.67
CA VAL A 70 -8.92 -8.64 27.41
C VAL A 70 -7.43 -8.94 27.38
N VAL A 71 -7.05 -10.22 27.54
CA VAL A 71 -5.64 -10.65 27.46
C VAL A 71 -5.11 -10.40 26.06
N ARG A 72 -5.86 -10.80 25.02
CA ARG A 72 -5.52 -10.55 23.62
C ARG A 72 -5.29 -9.07 23.32
N GLU A 73 -6.22 -8.21 23.73
CA GLU A 73 -6.14 -6.77 23.46
C GLU A 73 -4.94 -6.12 24.17
N ILE A 74 -4.70 -6.46 25.43
CA ILE A 74 -3.55 -5.95 26.18
C ILE A 74 -2.23 -6.42 25.55
N SER A 75 -2.16 -7.70 25.18
CA SER A 75 -1.00 -8.26 24.49
C SER A 75 -0.73 -7.56 23.17
N ASN A 76 -1.75 -7.40 22.32
CA ASN A 76 -1.62 -6.77 21.01
C ASN A 76 -1.14 -5.32 21.11
N ARG A 77 -1.72 -4.54 22.03
CA ARG A 77 -1.27 -3.17 22.31
C ARG A 77 0.17 -3.14 22.83
N SER A 78 0.52 -4.05 23.73
CA SER A 78 1.87 -4.08 24.32
C SER A 78 2.92 -4.38 23.25
N ILE A 79 2.65 -5.34 22.35
CA ILE A 79 3.51 -5.65 21.20
C ILE A 79 3.62 -4.41 20.30
N TYR A 80 2.48 -3.81 19.92
CA TYR A 80 2.46 -2.63 19.06
C TYR A 80 3.29 -1.47 19.63
N TYR A 81 3.08 -1.09 20.88
CA TYR A 81 3.84 0.00 21.49
C TYR A 81 5.31 -0.34 21.68
N SER A 82 5.66 -1.62 21.92
CA SER A 82 7.05 -2.06 21.91
C SER A 82 7.68 -1.86 20.54
N THR A 83 6.96 -2.16 19.45
CA THR A 83 7.40 -1.90 18.08
C THR A 83 7.56 -0.40 17.83
N CYS A 84 6.63 0.46 18.26
CA CYS A 84 6.77 1.92 18.13
C CYS A 84 8.01 2.45 18.87
N VAL A 85 8.33 1.89 20.05
CA VAL A 85 9.54 2.28 20.78
C VAL A 85 10.79 1.84 20.02
N ALA A 86 10.82 0.60 19.51
CA ALA A 86 11.91 0.11 18.68
C ALA A 86 12.08 0.95 17.41
N SER A 87 10.98 1.33 16.76
CA SER A 87 10.96 2.12 15.54
C SER A 87 11.45 3.54 15.74
N PHE A 88 11.16 4.14 16.90
CA PHE A 88 11.73 5.42 17.30
C PHE A 88 13.25 5.34 17.53
N ILE A 89 13.74 4.22 18.07
CA ILE A 89 15.18 4.03 18.33
C ILE A 89 15.95 3.72 17.05
N GLU A 90 15.39 2.89 16.19
CA GLU A 90 16.02 2.37 14.97
C GLU A 90 15.65 3.18 13.70
N ASP A 91 14.84 4.24 13.84
CA ASP A 91 14.43 5.17 12.79
C ASP A 91 13.72 4.50 11.59
N TYR A 92 12.69 3.71 11.89
CA TYR A 92 11.77 3.16 10.89
C TYR A 92 10.31 3.47 11.19
N LYS A 93 9.47 3.36 10.18
CA LYS A 93 8.03 3.67 10.24
C LYS A 93 7.20 2.49 10.71
N VAL A 94 6.09 2.78 11.36
CA VAL A 94 5.14 1.77 11.86
C VAL A 94 3.75 2.18 11.44
N GLU A 95 2.97 1.23 10.95
CA GLU A 95 1.58 1.46 10.56
C GLU A 95 0.70 1.79 11.77
N PRO A 96 -0.47 2.41 11.57
CA PRO A 96 -1.46 2.59 12.64
C PRO A 96 -1.89 1.25 13.25
N TYR A 97 -2.18 1.26 14.55
CA TYR A 97 -2.68 0.08 15.29
C TYR A 97 -4.06 -0.39 14.80
N GLN A 98 -4.88 0.55 14.31
CA GLN A 98 -6.22 0.27 13.81
C GLN A 98 -6.16 -0.64 12.58
N HIS A 99 -7.20 -1.45 12.40
CA HIS A 99 -7.28 -2.39 11.27
C HIS A 99 -8.09 -1.83 10.08
N HIS A 100 -8.57 -0.59 10.18
CA HIS A 100 -9.40 0.05 9.16
C HIS A 100 -8.83 1.44 8.87
N TRP A 101 -7.92 1.50 7.89
CA TRP A 101 -7.31 2.74 7.47
C TRP A 101 -6.98 2.71 5.99
N ILE A 102 -6.84 3.89 5.42
CA ILE A 102 -6.33 4.10 4.08
C ILE A 102 -5.14 5.05 4.15
N SER A 103 -4.17 4.83 3.28
CA SER A 103 -2.97 5.64 3.18
C SER A 103 -2.62 5.92 1.74
N THR A 104 -2.19 7.15 1.48
CA THR A 104 -1.63 7.56 0.20
C THR A 104 -0.12 7.69 0.34
N HIS A 105 0.61 7.17 -0.63
CA HIS A 105 2.07 7.18 -0.66
C HIS A 105 2.55 7.73 -1.99
N ILE A 106 3.42 8.76 -1.97
CA ILE A 106 3.94 9.43 -3.16
C ILE A 106 5.47 9.37 -3.13
N LEU A 107 6.06 8.91 -4.23
CA LEU A 107 7.49 8.88 -4.45
C LEU A 107 7.90 10.05 -5.34
N ILE A 108 8.69 10.96 -4.80
CA ILE A 108 9.18 12.14 -5.53
C ILE A 108 10.69 12.00 -5.75
N LYS A 109 11.14 12.16 -7.00
CA LYS A 109 12.56 12.27 -7.32
C LYS A 109 13.04 13.67 -6.98
N ASN A 110 13.92 13.76 -5.99
CA ASN A 110 14.48 15.03 -5.56
C ASN A 110 15.46 15.57 -6.60
N SER A 111 15.52 16.89 -6.71
CA SER A 111 16.51 17.56 -7.56
C SER A 111 17.91 17.42 -6.97
N HIS A 112 18.91 17.33 -7.84
CA HIS A 112 20.34 17.31 -7.48
C HIS A 112 20.81 18.59 -6.76
N ILE A 113 19.97 19.63 -6.76
CA ILE A 113 20.23 20.91 -6.11
C ILE A 113 20.13 20.80 -4.58
N PHE A 114 19.29 19.89 -4.05
CA PHE A 114 19.09 19.74 -2.61
C PHE A 114 20.01 18.67 -2.03
N LYS A 115 20.59 18.95 -0.84
CA LYS A 115 21.33 17.96 -0.07
C LYS A 115 20.34 17.06 0.68
N GLY A 116 20.44 15.74 0.50
CA GLY A 116 19.59 14.77 1.20
C GLY A 116 19.28 13.55 0.34
N ASN A 117 18.16 12.89 0.66
CA ASN A 117 17.69 11.72 -0.08
C ASN A 117 17.29 12.09 -1.51
N ARG A 118 17.76 11.28 -2.48
CA ARG A 118 17.40 11.41 -3.90
C ARG A 118 15.93 11.09 -4.16
N TYR A 119 15.30 10.32 -3.28
CA TYR A 119 13.90 9.94 -3.37
C TYR A 119 13.22 10.30 -2.06
N ILE A 120 12.18 11.12 -2.14
CA ILE A 120 11.37 11.58 -1.01
C ILE A 120 10.08 10.76 -1.03
N HIS A 121 9.78 10.14 0.11
CA HIS A 121 8.52 9.45 0.34
C HIS A 121 7.62 10.33 1.19
N VAL A 122 6.46 10.71 0.64
CA VAL A 122 5.39 11.39 1.36
C VAL A 122 4.27 10.40 1.62
N GLU A 123 3.83 10.29 2.87
CA GLU A 123 2.71 9.42 3.25
C GLU A 123 1.66 10.17 4.08
N ASN A 124 0.40 9.78 3.95
CA ASN A 124 -0.70 10.30 4.74
C ASN A 124 -1.67 9.18 5.08
N TYR A 125 -2.00 9.02 6.37
CA TYR A 125 -2.95 8.03 6.88
C TYR A 125 -4.28 8.67 7.23
N GLN A 126 -5.38 8.00 6.88
CA GLN A 126 -6.74 8.36 7.25
C GLN A 126 -7.46 7.15 7.82
N MET A 127 -8.11 7.33 8.97
CA MET A 127 -8.90 6.28 9.61
C MET A 127 -10.27 6.19 8.95
N MET A 128 -10.73 4.98 8.67
CA MET A 128 -12.07 4.79 8.10
C MET A 128 -13.12 4.79 9.21
N SER A 129 -14.29 5.37 8.93
CA SER A 129 -15.45 5.26 9.83
C SER A 129 -15.93 3.82 9.89
N ASN A 130 -16.46 3.39 11.03
CA ASN A 130 -17.11 2.08 11.17
C ASN A 130 -18.59 2.11 10.73
N GLU A 131 -19.16 3.29 10.49
CA GLU A 131 -20.58 3.44 10.14
C GLU A 131 -20.81 3.02 8.69
N VAL A 132 -21.75 2.11 8.47
CA VAL A 132 -22.22 1.72 7.13
C VAL A 132 -23.54 2.44 6.92
N SER A 133 -23.61 3.26 5.86
CA SER A 133 -24.89 3.87 5.46
C SER A 133 -25.89 2.75 5.14
N PRO A 134 -27.17 2.87 5.51
CA PRO A 134 -28.17 1.87 5.15
C PRO A 134 -28.29 1.63 3.63
N ASP A 135 -27.80 2.56 2.81
CA ASP A 135 -27.93 2.54 1.35
C ASP A 135 -26.73 1.90 0.61
N CYS A 136 -25.67 1.46 1.31
CA CYS A 136 -24.50 0.84 0.67
C CYS A 136 -24.11 -0.50 1.29
N SER A 137 -23.65 -1.44 0.44
CA SER A 137 -23.02 -2.67 0.92
C SER A 137 -21.67 -2.36 1.57
N TYR A 138 -21.20 -3.24 2.47
CA TYR A 138 -19.88 -3.08 3.09
C TYR A 138 -18.76 -2.96 2.05
N ASN A 139 -18.74 -3.87 1.06
CA ASN A 139 -17.75 -3.82 -0.02
C ASN A 139 -17.90 -2.55 -0.87
N GLY A 140 -19.13 -2.11 -1.16
CA GLY A 140 -19.36 -0.87 -1.88
C GLY A 140 -18.81 0.35 -1.14
N LYS A 141 -18.93 0.40 0.20
CA LYS A 141 -18.30 1.44 1.02
C LYS A 141 -16.77 1.41 0.93
N ILE A 142 -16.18 0.22 1.01
CA ILE A 142 -14.72 0.03 0.92
C ILE A 142 -14.20 0.49 -0.44
N GLU A 143 -14.84 0.06 -1.53
CA GLU A 143 -14.52 0.48 -2.89
C GLU A 143 -14.66 1.99 -3.07
N GLN A 144 -15.78 2.59 -2.66
CA GLN A 144 -15.99 4.03 -2.75
C GLN A 144 -14.95 4.82 -1.96
N GLY A 145 -14.66 4.38 -0.73
CA GLY A 145 -13.63 4.99 0.10
C GLY A 145 -12.24 4.88 -0.52
N PHE A 146 -11.91 3.73 -1.11
CA PHE A 146 -10.66 3.53 -1.82
C PHE A 146 -10.56 4.46 -3.04
N MET A 147 -11.58 4.43 -3.90
CA MET A 147 -11.62 5.19 -5.14
C MET A 147 -11.61 6.71 -4.89
N TYR A 148 -12.21 7.17 -3.80
CA TYR A 148 -12.11 8.57 -3.39
C TYR A 148 -10.65 9.02 -3.24
N PHE A 149 -9.84 8.29 -2.47
CA PHE A 149 -8.43 8.62 -2.30
C PHE A 149 -7.59 8.35 -3.55
N PHE A 150 -7.90 7.29 -4.30
CA PHE A 150 -7.23 6.98 -5.55
C PHE A 150 -7.43 8.07 -6.60
N ASN A 151 -8.66 8.54 -6.79
CA ASN A 151 -8.98 9.60 -7.75
C ASN A 151 -8.33 10.93 -7.33
N ILE A 152 -8.36 11.28 -6.04
CA ILE A 152 -7.64 12.46 -5.53
C ILE A 152 -6.15 12.35 -5.84
N LEU A 153 -5.54 11.20 -5.56
CA LEU A 153 -4.13 10.96 -5.80
C LEU A 153 -3.80 11.10 -7.29
N GLN A 154 -4.61 10.50 -8.16
CA GLN A 154 -4.47 10.59 -9.60
C GLN A 154 -4.52 12.06 -10.06
N SER A 155 -5.56 12.80 -9.66
CA SER A 155 -5.72 14.22 -10.03
C SER A 155 -4.60 15.13 -9.52
N LEU A 156 -4.04 14.84 -8.34
CA LEU A 156 -2.92 15.62 -7.79
C LEU A 156 -1.61 15.38 -8.55
N ILE A 157 -1.41 14.19 -9.10
CA ILE A 157 -0.13 13.78 -9.68
C ILE A 157 -0.03 14.06 -11.18
N THR A 158 -1.15 14.11 -11.92
CA THR A 158 -1.16 14.35 -13.38
C THR A 158 -0.38 15.61 -13.79
N SER A 159 -0.14 16.55 -12.88
CA SER A 159 0.61 17.79 -13.13
C SER A 159 2.04 17.85 -12.58
N LEU A 160 2.53 16.79 -11.90
CA LEU A 160 3.80 16.84 -11.16
C LEU A 160 4.93 16.06 -11.86
N MET A 161 5.80 16.79 -12.58
CA MET A 161 6.95 16.24 -13.34
C MET A 161 7.98 15.44 -12.51
N HIS A 162 7.94 15.51 -11.18
CA HIS A 162 8.93 14.86 -10.31
C HIS A 162 8.39 13.64 -9.56
N VAL A 163 7.11 13.32 -9.72
CA VAL A 163 6.53 12.11 -9.15
C VAL A 163 6.97 10.92 -9.99
N VAL A 164 7.54 9.92 -9.34
CA VAL A 164 8.03 8.68 -9.96
C VAL A 164 6.96 7.61 -9.95
N ASP A 165 6.25 7.50 -8.83
CA ASP A 165 5.21 6.50 -8.57
C ASP A 165 4.37 6.99 -7.39
N ALA A 166 3.12 6.54 -7.32
CA ALA A 166 2.28 6.71 -6.15
C ALA A 166 1.33 5.54 -6.01
N ILE A 167 1.07 5.15 -4.76
CA ILE A 167 0.19 4.04 -4.43
C ILE A 167 -0.80 4.45 -3.36
N VAL A 168 -1.97 3.82 -3.40
CA VAL A 168 -2.94 3.82 -2.32
C VAL A 168 -2.88 2.45 -1.66
N VAL A 169 -2.70 2.44 -0.35
CA VAL A 169 -2.71 1.23 0.48
C VAL A 169 -3.84 1.36 1.48
N MET A 170 -4.78 0.43 1.44
CA MET A 170 -5.87 0.31 2.42
C MET A 170 -5.72 -0.98 3.19
N ARG A 171 -5.88 -0.91 4.51
CA ARG A 171 -6.10 -2.05 5.37
C ARG A 171 -7.55 -2.08 5.81
N ASP A 172 -8.19 -3.21 5.59
CA ASP A 172 -9.57 -3.47 5.96
C ASP A 172 -9.64 -4.82 6.70
N GLY A 173 -9.56 -4.78 8.03
CA GLY A 173 -9.43 -5.99 8.85
C GLY A 173 -8.14 -6.76 8.53
N ASP A 174 -8.32 -7.96 7.98
CA ASP A 174 -7.27 -8.92 7.62
C ASP A 174 -6.98 -8.95 6.11
N ARG A 175 -7.31 -7.87 5.39
CA ARG A 175 -6.95 -7.71 3.97
C ARG A 175 -6.28 -6.38 3.69
N TYR A 176 -5.33 -6.40 2.77
CA TYR A 176 -4.72 -5.21 2.18
C TYR A 176 -5.15 -5.06 0.73
N ILE A 177 -5.57 -3.86 0.39
CA ILE A 177 -5.85 -3.45 -1.00
C ILE A 177 -4.76 -2.46 -1.39
N ILE A 178 -4.00 -2.79 -2.42
CA ILE A 178 -2.87 -1.99 -2.89
C ILE A 178 -3.05 -1.73 -4.38
N ARG A 179 -3.10 -0.46 -4.76
CA ARG A 179 -3.25 -0.03 -6.15
C ARG A 179 -2.25 1.08 -6.44
N SER A 180 -1.67 1.07 -7.63
CA SER A 180 -0.71 2.07 -8.10
C SER A 180 -1.30 2.89 -9.23
N ILE A 181 -0.94 4.17 -9.30
CA ILE A 181 -1.27 5.03 -10.44
C ILE A 181 -0.64 4.55 -11.76
N LEU A 182 0.37 3.67 -11.68
CA LEU A 182 1.07 3.12 -12.83
C LEU A 182 0.28 2.04 -13.56
N ASN A 183 -0.86 1.60 -13.02
CA ASN A 183 -1.68 0.54 -13.57
C ASN A 183 -3.15 0.97 -13.63
N LYS A 184 -3.86 0.55 -14.69
CA LYS A 184 -5.30 0.80 -14.81
C LYS A 184 -6.10 -0.21 -13.97
N HIS A 185 -6.91 0.31 -13.05
CA HIS A 185 -7.76 -0.51 -12.18
C HIS A 185 -9.19 -0.53 -12.69
N THR A 186 -9.58 -1.61 -13.34
CA THR A 186 -10.92 -1.77 -13.92
C THR A 186 -11.89 -2.51 -12.99
N THR A 187 -11.38 -3.36 -12.09
CA THR A 187 -12.18 -4.17 -11.18
C THR A 187 -11.67 -4.13 -9.73
N PHE A 188 -12.60 -4.21 -8.78
CA PHE A 188 -12.33 -4.40 -7.36
C PHE A 188 -12.77 -5.79 -6.93
N ASP A 189 -11.90 -6.77 -7.19
CA ASP A 189 -12.15 -8.14 -6.80
C ASP A 189 -11.87 -8.31 -5.30
N HIS A 190 -12.89 -8.73 -4.55
CA HIS A 190 -12.79 -9.01 -3.11
C HIS A 190 -12.42 -10.47 -2.85
N VAL A 191 -11.39 -10.96 -3.56
CA VAL A 191 -10.99 -12.37 -3.54
C VAL A 191 -9.49 -12.45 -3.30
N SER A 192 -9.08 -13.40 -2.45
CA SER A 192 -7.67 -13.71 -2.24
C SER A 192 -7.08 -14.41 -3.47
N SER A 193 -5.83 -14.10 -3.79
CA SER A 193 -5.06 -14.85 -4.78
C SER A 193 -4.64 -16.20 -4.19
N GLU A 194 -4.72 -17.27 -5.00
CA GLU A 194 -4.13 -18.58 -4.68
C GLU A 194 -2.60 -18.57 -4.82
N HIS A 195 -2.05 -17.55 -5.48
CA HIS A 195 -0.62 -17.39 -5.68
C HIS A 195 0.09 -16.91 -4.42
N VAL A 196 1.31 -17.42 -4.18
CA VAL A 196 2.15 -17.01 -3.04
C VAL A 196 3.60 -16.90 -3.50
N PHE A 197 4.29 -15.83 -3.07
CA PHE A 197 5.73 -15.74 -3.23
C PHE A 197 6.42 -16.50 -2.10
N LEU A 198 7.27 -17.47 -2.44
CA LEU A 198 8.06 -18.21 -1.45
C LEU A 198 9.18 -17.35 -0.88
N SER A 199 9.78 -16.50 -1.72
CA SER A 199 10.76 -15.51 -1.27
C SER A 199 10.84 -14.33 -2.22
N VAL A 200 11.01 -13.14 -1.66
CA VAL A 200 11.33 -11.93 -2.40
C VAL A 200 12.54 -11.29 -1.74
N THR A 201 13.60 -11.02 -2.52
CA THR A 201 14.87 -10.53 -2.01
C THR A 201 15.26 -9.25 -2.71
N TYR A 202 15.33 -8.16 -1.97
CA TYR A 202 15.85 -6.88 -2.41
C TYR A 202 17.38 -6.88 -2.46
N LYS A 203 17.93 -6.43 -3.60
CA LYS A 203 19.37 -6.28 -3.82
C LYS A 203 19.68 -4.91 -4.42
N HIS A 204 20.81 -4.35 -4.01
CA HIS A 204 21.34 -3.11 -4.57
C HIS A 204 22.86 -3.26 -4.75
N PRO A 205 23.46 -2.80 -5.87
CA PRO A 205 24.91 -2.90 -6.10
C PRO A 205 25.77 -2.30 -4.98
N ASP A 206 25.31 -1.18 -4.41
CA ASP A 206 25.98 -0.48 -3.31
C ASP A 206 25.65 -1.07 -1.91
N MET A 207 25.02 -2.25 -1.84
CA MET A 207 24.71 -2.95 -0.58
C MET A 207 25.36 -4.32 -0.52
N ASN A 208 26.05 -4.60 0.59
CA ASN A 208 26.70 -5.89 0.82
C ASN A 208 25.74 -6.99 1.29
N LYS A 209 24.60 -6.62 1.86
CA LYS A 209 23.61 -7.56 2.40
C LYS A 209 22.27 -7.32 1.72
N PRO A 210 21.63 -8.38 1.18
CA PRO A 210 20.28 -8.25 0.67
C PRO A 210 19.28 -8.09 1.83
N ILE A 211 18.08 -7.61 1.50
CA ILE A 211 16.96 -7.50 2.45
C ILE A 211 15.84 -8.43 1.96
N ALA A 212 15.34 -9.30 2.83
CA ALA A 212 14.16 -10.09 2.53
C ALA A 212 12.91 -9.20 2.60
N ILE A 213 12.09 -9.24 1.54
CA ILE A 213 10.78 -8.60 1.52
C ILE A 213 9.75 -9.65 1.92
N GLU A 214 9.17 -9.49 3.09
CA GLU A 214 8.10 -10.34 3.60
C GLU A 214 6.75 -9.80 3.14
N ILE A 215 6.05 -10.59 2.34
CA ILE A 215 4.69 -10.26 1.88
C ILE A 215 3.69 -10.96 2.81
N PRO A 216 2.97 -10.21 3.66
CA PRO A 216 1.98 -10.78 4.57
C PRO A 216 0.84 -11.46 3.79
N ALA A 217 0.24 -12.50 4.38
CA ALA A 217 -0.82 -13.30 3.76
C ALA A 217 -2.01 -12.42 3.31
N GLU A 218 -2.26 -11.37 4.08
CA GLU A 218 -3.31 -10.37 3.91
C GLU A 218 -3.13 -9.51 2.64
N MET A 219 -1.92 -9.46 2.06
CA MET A 219 -1.62 -8.73 0.81
C MET A 219 -1.85 -9.57 -0.46
N TYR A 220 -2.11 -10.87 -0.36
CA TYR A 220 -2.41 -11.70 -1.52
C TYR A 220 -3.88 -11.55 -1.94
N GLN A 221 -4.24 -10.37 -2.43
CA GLN A 221 -5.57 -10.06 -2.98
C GLN A 221 -5.48 -9.85 -4.48
N VAL A 222 -6.50 -10.32 -5.21
CA VAL A 222 -6.57 -10.16 -6.67
C VAL A 222 -6.58 -8.67 -7.03
N GLY A 223 -5.81 -8.32 -8.07
CA GLY A 223 -5.59 -6.95 -8.52
C GLY A 223 -4.61 -6.15 -7.68
N ASN A 224 -4.04 -6.69 -6.59
CA ASN A 224 -3.00 -5.98 -5.85
C ASN A 224 -1.78 -5.75 -6.72
N VAL A 225 -1.33 -4.49 -6.74
CA VAL A 225 -0.12 -4.07 -7.42
C VAL A 225 1.04 -4.08 -6.42
N LEU A 226 2.02 -4.93 -6.64
CA LEU A 226 3.17 -5.14 -5.78
C LEU A 226 4.46 -4.75 -6.51
N PHE A 227 5.52 -4.49 -5.74
CA PHE A 227 6.87 -4.25 -6.24
C PHE A 227 7.09 -3.03 -7.13
N THR A 228 6.12 -2.12 -7.22
CA THR A 228 6.37 -0.79 -7.80
C THR A 228 7.47 -0.06 -7.01
N PRO A 229 8.14 0.96 -7.58
CA PRO A 229 9.15 1.73 -6.86
C PRO A 229 8.67 2.27 -5.51
N MET A 230 7.43 2.79 -5.44
CA MET A 230 6.85 3.26 -4.19
C MET A 230 6.53 2.11 -3.24
N PHE A 231 6.04 0.95 -3.73
CA PHE A 231 5.84 -0.22 -2.86
C PHE A 231 7.15 -0.67 -2.20
N VAL A 232 8.22 -0.80 -2.99
CA VAL A 232 9.55 -1.20 -2.49
C VAL A 232 10.08 -0.18 -1.50
N LYS A 233 10.01 1.12 -1.85
CA LYS A 233 10.46 2.21 -0.97
C LYS A 233 9.68 2.25 0.35
N ARG A 234 8.36 2.02 0.30
CA ARG A 234 7.52 1.89 1.50
C ARG A 234 8.04 0.73 2.35
N TYR A 235 8.21 -0.47 1.80
CA TYR A 235 8.70 -1.61 2.57
C TYR A 235 10.05 -1.30 3.26
N LEU A 236 11.00 -0.72 2.54
CA LEU A 236 12.33 -0.39 3.06
C LEU A 236 12.29 0.64 4.21
N GLU A 237 11.31 1.54 4.25
CA GLU A 237 11.15 2.49 5.35
C GLU A 237 10.42 1.92 6.58
N TYR A 238 9.80 0.74 6.46
CA TYR A 238 9.03 0.08 7.53
C TYR A 238 9.81 -1.06 8.19
N GLN A 239 11.14 -1.06 8.03
CA GLN A 239 12.06 -2.06 8.57
C GLN A 239 13.36 -1.38 9.01
N SER A 240 14.13 -2.02 9.91
CA SER A 240 15.27 -1.37 10.58
C SER A 240 16.65 -1.56 9.95
N LEU A 241 16.76 -2.36 8.89
CA LEU A 241 18.03 -2.57 8.19
C LEU A 241 18.37 -1.35 7.33
N SER A 242 19.65 -0.97 7.32
CA SER A 242 20.13 0.07 6.42
C SER A 242 19.99 -0.35 4.95
N TYR A 243 19.56 0.58 4.10
CA TYR A 243 19.38 0.35 2.67
C TYR A 243 19.83 1.54 1.82
N VAL A 244 20.10 1.27 0.55
CA VAL A 244 20.31 2.27 -0.51
C VAL A 244 19.16 2.10 -1.49
N PHE A 245 18.47 3.19 -1.83
CA PHE A 245 17.35 3.15 -2.78
C PHE A 245 17.59 4.09 -3.95
N ASP A 246 17.73 3.50 -5.14
CA ASP A 246 17.65 4.17 -6.44
C ASP A 246 17.24 3.18 -7.54
N ASN A 247 17.19 3.60 -8.79
CA ASN A 247 16.72 2.76 -9.89
C ASN A 247 17.61 1.54 -10.23
N ASN A 248 18.77 1.36 -9.57
CA ASN A 248 19.68 0.24 -9.82
C ASN A 248 19.39 -1.00 -8.96
N TYR A 249 18.37 -0.95 -8.10
CA TYR A 249 17.97 -2.13 -7.35
C TYR A 249 17.36 -3.21 -8.26
N THR A 250 17.48 -4.47 -7.80
CA THR A 250 16.77 -5.61 -8.35
C THR A 250 16.06 -6.39 -7.25
N LEU A 251 15.02 -7.12 -7.64
CA LEU A 251 14.29 -8.05 -6.78
C LEU A 251 14.48 -9.45 -7.33
N ASP A 252 15.01 -10.36 -6.52
CA ASP A 252 15.02 -11.78 -6.85
C ASP A 252 13.81 -12.44 -6.20
N ILE A 253 12.98 -13.08 -7.02
CA ILE A 253 11.71 -13.65 -6.62
C ILE A 253 11.74 -15.16 -6.89
N ILE A 254 11.23 -15.90 -5.92
CA ILE A 254 10.90 -17.32 -6.03
C ILE A 254 9.40 -17.44 -5.74
N ASP A 255 8.65 -17.93 -6.71
CA ASP A 255 7.21 -18.13 -6.57
C ASP A 255 6.84 -19.55 -6.11
N ASN A 256 5.56 -19.80 -5.85
CA ASN A 256 5.04 -21.10 -5.42
C ASN A 256 5.20 -22.23 -6.47
N GLU A 257 5.43 -21.88 -7.73
CA GLU A 257 5.75 -22.80 -8.82
C GLU A 257 7.27 -23.07 -8.93
N MET A 258 8.08 -22.53 -7.99
CA MET A 258 9.54 -22.62 -7.95
C MET A 258 10.23 -21.92 -9.13
N ASN A 259 9.54 -21.01 -9.82
CA ASN A 259 10.16 -20.18 -10.84
C ASN A 259 11.05 -19.15 -10.16
N MET A 260 12.30 -19.06 -10.63
CA MET A 260 13.27 -18.06 -10.19
C MET A 260 13.35 -16.96 -11.23
N LEU A 261 13.08 -15.73 -10.83
CA LEU A 261 13.06 -14.57 -11.70
C LEU A 261 13.64 -13.35 -11.01
N SER A 262 14.13 -12.41 -11.81
CA SER A 262 14.68 -11.15 -11.32
C SER A 262 13.95 -10.00 -11.98
N MET A 263 13.43 -9.08 -11.17
CA MET A 263 12.76 -7.86 -11.61
C MET A 263 13.66 -6.65 -11.32
N ASN A 264 13.61 -5.64 -12.20
CA ASN A 264 14.30 -4.38 -11.96
C ASN A 264 13.30 -3.27 -11.55
N SER A 265 13.82 -2.09 -11.21
CA SER A 265 13.01 -0.93 -10.77
C SER A 265 12.00 -0.39 -11.79
N LYS A 266 12.05 -0.84 -13.05
CA LYS A 266 11.10 -0.44 -14.11
C LYS A 266 9.96 -1.43 -14.30
N GLN A 267 9.86 -2.41 -13.40
CA GLN A 267 8.88 -3.48 -13.46
C GLN A 267 8.10 -3.57 -12.15
N TYR A 268 6.86 -4.01 -12.24
CA TYR A 268 6.03 -4.30 -11.08
C TYR A 268 5.16 -5.53 -11.33
N ALA A 269 4.55 -6.05 -10.27
CA ALA A 269 3.71 -7.23 -10.29
C ALA A 269 2.24 -6.86 -10.09
N VAL A 270 1.34 -7.53 -10.81
CA VAL A 270 -0.11 -7.51 -10.51
C VAL A 270 -0.56 -8.91 -10.18
N LEU A 271 -1.21 -9.09 -9.03
CA LEU A 271 -1.75 -10.38 -8.63
C LEU A 271 -3.05 -10.69 -9.38
N THR A 272 -3.17 -11.92 -9.84
CA THR A 272 -4.40 -12.49 -10.42
C THR A 272 -4.92 -13.60 -9.50
N GLU A 273 -6.05 -14.23 -9.85
CA GLU A 273 -6.64 -15.29 -9.02
C GLU A 273 -5.67 -16.46 -8.78
N LYS A 274 -4.91 -16.90 -9.80
CA LYS A 274 -4.06 -18.10 -9.73
C LYS A 274 -2.56 -17.86 -9.98
N SER A 275 -2.21 -16.68 -10.44
CA SER A 275 -0.85 -16.33 -10.85
C SER A 275 -0.62 -14.83 -10.67
N TRP A 276 0.39 -14.29 -11.34
CA TRP A 276 0.72 -12.89 -11.31
C TRP A 276 1.36 -12.47 -12.65
N THR A 277 1.29 -11.19 -12.98
CA THR A 277 1.84 -10.65 -14.22
C THR A 277 2.92 -9.61 -13.93
N ILE A 278 4.01 -9.65 -14.69
CA ILE A 278 5.05 -8.61 -14.69
C ILE A 278 4.69 -7.57 -15.73
N ILE A 279 4.66 -6.31 -15.33
CA ILE A 279 4.38 -5.18 -16.21
C ILE A 279 5.60 -4.25 -16.26
N ASP A 280 5.99 -3.84 -17.47
CA ASP A 280 7.04 -2.86 -17.70
C ASP A 280 6.45 -1.43 -17.69
N ILE A 281 6.91 -0.59 -16.75
CA ILE A 281 6.42 0.79 -16.58
C ILE A 281 6.55 1.62 -17.86
N SER A 282 7.66 1.45 -18.59
CA SER A 282 7.93 2.23 -19.80
C SER A 282 7.01 1.88 -20.97
N LYS A 283 6.37 0.71 -20.96
CA LYS A 283 5.43 0.30 -22.02
C LYS A 283 4.03 0.85 -21.73
N GLU A 284 3.55 0.74 -20.49
CA GLU A 284 2.24 1.29 -20.13
C GLU A 284 2.18 2.83 -20.23
N ALA A 285 3.25 3.56 -19.89
CA ALA A 285 3.27 5.02 -20.05
C ALA A 285 3.02 5.44 -21.52
N SER A 286 3.56 4.69 -22.50
CA SER A 286 3.35 4.98 -23.92
C SER A 286 1.96 4.63 -24.43
N ASP A 287 1.20 3.81 -23.70
CA ASP A 287 -0.16 3.42 -24.04
C ASP A 287 -1.19 4.31 -23.30
N ILE A 288 -0.84 4.83 -22.12
CA ILE A 288 -1.63 5.85 -21.39
C ILE A 288 -1.58 7.19 -22.15
N ASP A 289 -0.40 7.62 -22.60
CA ASP A 289 -0.24 8.88 -23.35
C ASP A 289 -0.97 8.85 -24.70
N LYS A 290 -1.07 7.69 -25.37
CA LYS A 290 -1.82 7.56 -26.63
C LYS A 290 -3.33 7.61 -26.42
N ASN A 291 -3.83 6.88 -25.42
CA ASN A 291 -5.27 6.84 -25.17
C ASN A 291 -5.81 8.17 -24.63
N ASN A 292 -5.03 8.91 -23.82
CA ASN A 292 -5.43 10.25 -23.38
C ASN A 292 -5.48 11.24 -24.56
N HIS A 293 -4.63 11.07 -25.57
CA HIS A 293 -4.66 11.89 -26.78
C HIS A 293 -5.88 11.55 -27.66
N GLU A 294 -6.28 10.28 -27.73
CA GLU A 294 -7.48 9.83 -28.44
C GLU A 294 -8.77 10.26 -27.72
N GLU A 295 -8.83 10.19 -26.38
CA GLU A 295 -9.99 10.67 -25.60
C GLU A 295 -10.14 12.20 -25.69
N GLN A 296 -9.03 12.97 -25.66
CA GLN A 296 -9.08 14.42 -25.86
C GLN A 296 -9.49 14.82 -27.28
N GLU A 297 -9.02 14.10 -28.31
CA GLU A 297 -9.46 14.35 -29.70
C GLU A 297 -10.95 14.00 -29.91
N THR A 298 -11.48 13.02 -29.17
CA THR A 298 -12.90 12.64 -29.24
C THR A 298 -13.79 13.65 -28.51
N GLU A 299 -13.39 14.12 -27.33
CA GLU A 299 -14.12 15.18 -26.60
C GLU A 299 -14.09 16.53 -27.33
N GLU A 300 -12.96 16.91 -27.97
CA GLU A 300 -12.90 18.13 -28.80
C GLU A 300 -13.79 18.02 -30.05
N GLN A 301 -13.85 16.85 -30.69
CA GLN A 301 -14.74 16.61 -31.83
C GLN A 301 -16.22 16.62 -31.44
N GLU A 302 -16.60 15.99 -30.32
CA GLU A 302 -17.98 16.01 -29.83
C GLU A 302 -18.42 17.42 -29.39
N THR A 303 -17.50 18.24 -28.89
CA THR A 303 -17.79 19.63 -28.50
C THR A 303 -17.95 20.54 -29.73
N GLU A 304 -17.10 20.38 -30.76
CA GLU A 304 -17.27 21.12 -32.02
C GLU A 304 -18.55 20.71 -32.77
N GLU A 305 -18.93 19.42 -32.76
CA GLU A 305 -20.16 18.94 -33.40
C GLU A 305 -21.42 19.48 -32.68
N GLN A 306 -21.40 19.55 -31.34
CA GLN A 306 -22.50 20.15 -30.55
C GLN A 306 -22.61 21.67 -30.74
N GLU A 307 -21.50 22.42 -30.77
CA GLU A 307 -21.55 23.86 -31.05
C GLU A 307 -22.05 24.16 -32.48
N THR A 308 -21.78 23.26 -33.44
CA THR A 308 -22.26 23.40 -34.83
C THR A 308 -23.75 23.10 -34.95
N GLU A 309 -24.26 22.05 -34.28
CA GLU A 309 -25.70 21.74 -34.25
C GLU A 309 -26.52 22.82 -33.53
N GLU A 310 -25.99 23.41 -32.45
CA GLU A 310 -26.70 24.45 -31.71
C GLU A 310 -26.81 25.76 -32.53
N GLN A 311 -25.77 26.11 -33.30
CA GLN A 311 -25.79 27.24 -34.23
C GLN A 311 -26.76 27.03 -35.41
N GLU A 312 -26.80 25.83 -36.01
CA GLU A 312 -27.75 25.54 -37.09
C GLU A 312 -29.21 25.57 -36.61
N THR A 313 -29.45 25.17 -35.36
CA THR A 313 -30.80 25.17 -34.76
C THR A 313 -31.28 26.59 -34.44
N GLU A 314 -30.43 27.48 -33.92
CA GLU A 314 -30.77 28.89 -33.70
C GLU A 314 -31.03 29.64 -35.03
N GLU A 315 -30.29 29.32 -36.09
CA GLU A 315 -30.48 29.96 -37.40
C GLU A 315 -31.81 29.52 -38.05
N GLN A 316 -32.21 28.25 -37.89
CA GLN A 316 -33.51 27.75 -38.36
C GLN A 316 -34.69 28.35 -37.58
N GLU A 317 -34.62 28.44 -36.25
CA GLU A 317 -35.69 29.07 -35.45
C GLU A 317 -35.87 30.55 -35.78
N THR A 318 -34.78 31.25 -36.13
CA THR A 318 -34.82 32.66 -36.51
C THR A 318 -35.50 32.86 -37.88
N GLN A 319 -35.22 31.98 -38.86
CA GLN A 319 -35.86 32.01 -40.17
C GLN A 319 -37.35 31.63 -40.12
N GLU A 320 -37.73 30.69 -39.25
CA GLU A 320 -39.12 30.28 -39.09
C GLU A 320 -39.98 31.39 -38.44
N LYS A 321 -39.43 32.11 -37.46
CA LYS A 321 -40.09 33.29 -36.86
C LYS A 321 -40.28 34.43 -37.86
N GLU A 322 -39.27 34.75 -38.69
CA GLU A 322 -39.42 35.78 -39.72
C GLU A 322 -40.47 35.42 -40.78
N THR A 323 -40.64 34.13 -41.06
CA THR A 323 -41.63 33.65 -42.05
C THR A 323 -43.06 33.72 -41.48
N GLN A 324 -43.27 33.35 -40.21
CA GLN A 324 -44.57 33.45 -39.56
C GLN A 324 -45.03 34.90 -39.33
N GLU A 325 -44.09 35.83 -39.08
CA GLU A 325 -44.42 37.24 -38.90
C GLU A 325 -44.85 37.90 -40.23
N LYS A 326 -44.26 37.50 -41.36
CA LYS A 326 -44.69 37.94 -42.70
C LYS A 326 -46.06 37.39 -43.10
N GLU A 327 -46.37 36.13 -42.82
CA GLU A 327 -47.69 35.55 -43.13
C GLU A 327 -48.81 36.20 -42.30
N THR A 328 -48.50 36.65 -41.08
CA THR A 328 -49.47 37.34 -40.22
C THR A 328 -49.76 38.76 -40.71
N GLN A 329 -48.75 39.48 -41.20
CA GLN A 329 -48.94 40.81 -41.79
C GLN A 329 -49.69 40.78 -43.15
N GLU A 330 -49.49 39.75 -43.97
CA GLU A 330 -50.24 39.60 -45.23
C GLU A 330 -51.73 39.28 -45.00
N LYS A 331 -52.07 38.49 -43.98
CA LYS A 331 -53.47 38.21 -43.63
C LYS A 331 -54.22 39.42 -43.06
N GLU A 332 -53.58 40.24 -42.22
CA GLU A 332 -54.20 41.48 -41.73
C GLU A 332 -54.41 42.52 -42.83
N THR A 333 -53.62 42.47 -43.91
CA THR A 333 -53.76 43.39 -45.05
C THR A 333 -54.92 42.95 -45.98
N GLN A 334 -55.14 41.65 -46.16
CA GLN A 334 -56.25 41.13 -46.98
C GLN A 334 -57.63 41.21 -46.29
N GLU A 335 -57.70 41.12 -44.96
CA GLU A 335 -58.96 41.33 -44.23
C GLU A 335 -59.41 42.80 -44.21
N LYS A 336 -58.48 43.76 -44.31
CA LYS A 336 -58.82 45.19 -44.42
C LYS A 336 -59.33 45.59 -45.81
N GLU A 337 -58.89 44.94 -46.88
CA GLU A 337 -59.38 45.23 -48.24
C GLU A 337 -60.77 44.61 -48.55
N THR A 338 -61.24 43.68 -47.71
CA THR A 338 -62.55 43.01 -47.91
C THR A 338 -63.69 43.68 -47.13
N GLN A 339 -63.40 44.63 -46.23
CA GLN A 339 -64.42 45.41 -45.49
C GLN A 339 -64.74 46.80 -46.09
N GLU A 340 -64.12 47.19 -47.21
CA GLU A 340 -64.41 48.45 -47.94
C GLU A 340 -65.23 48.25 -49.23
N LYS A 341 -65.78 47.06 -49.45
CA LYS A 341 -66.76 46.78 -50.50
C LYS A 341 -67.95 45.99 -49.95
N ASP A 342 -68.79 46.67 -49.17
CA ASP A 342 -70.25 46.50 -49.14
C ASP A 342 -70.93 47.71 -48.46
#